data_AF-A0A537J1A9-F1
#
_entry.id   AF-A0A537J1A9-F1
#
_cell.length_a   1.000
_cell.length_b   1.000
_cell.length_c   1.000
_cell.angle_alpha   90.00
_cell.angle_beta   90.00
_cell.angle_gamma   90.00
#
_symmetry.space_group_name_H-M   'P 1'
#
loop_
_entity.id
_entity.type
_entity.pdbx_description
1 polymer ?
#
loop_
_entity_poly.entity_id
_entity_poly.type
_entity_poly.pdbx_seq_one_letter_code
_entity_poly.pdbx_strand_id
1 'polypeptide(L)'
;MAEPAPGRLTLEALHEQVAGREIDTVIAAMVDMQGRLVGKRVTGRFFVEQVARDGAHACSYLLACDVEMEPLPGYRLTSWATGYHDVWLRPDLGTLRRLPWLEKTALVLCDVCDEAGNPIPESPR
;
A
#
# COMPACT_ATOMS: atom_id res chain seq x y z
N MET A 1 -1.23 -6.63 24.62
CA MET A 1 -1.31 -5.86 23.36
C MET A 1 -2.53 -4.96 23.47
N ALA A 2 -2.42 -3.69 23.07
CA ALA A 2 -3.57 -2.79 23.09
C ALA A 2 -4.64 -3.29 22.11
N GLU A 3 -5.90 -3.21 22.51
CA GLU A 3 -7.02 -3.58 21.65
C GLU A 3 -7.05 -2.64 20.45
N PRO A 4 -7.20 -3.15 19.21
CA PRO A 4 -7.24 -2.30 18.03
C PRO A 4 -8.42 -1.32 18.12
N ALA A 5 -8.22 -0.08 17.67
CA ALA A 5 -9.30 0.90 17.59
C ALA A 5 -10.49 0.32 16.78
N PRO A 6 -11.74 0.71 17.08
CA PRO A 6 -12.92 0.17 16.42
C PRO A 6 -12.80 0.18 14.88
N GLY A 7 -13.09 -0.95 14.25
CA GLY A 7 -13.01 -1.13 12.81
C GLY A 7 -11.64 -1.53 12.25
N ARG A 8 -10.58 -1.57 13.07
CA ARG A 8 -9.26 -2.08 12.66
C ARG A 8 -9.15 -3.59 12.87
N LEU A 9 -8.34 -4.24 12.04
CA LEU A 9 -8.00 -5.65 12.17
C LEU A 9 -6.56 -5.78 12.65
N THR A 10 -6.29 -6.79 13.48
CA THR A 10 -4.91 -7.24 13.69
C THR A 10 -4.48 -8.14 12.53
N LEU A 11 -3.17 -8.40 12.40
CA LEU A 11 -2.67 -9.31 11.38
C LEU A 11 -3.16 -10.75 11.63
N GLU A 12 -3.28 -11.16 12.89
CA GLU A 12 -3.81 -12.47 13.29
C GLU A 12 -5.28 -12.62 12.88
N ALA A 13 -6.11 -11.60 13.15
CA ALA A 13 -7.52 -11.60 12.75
C ALA A 13 -7.67 -11.63 11.21
N LEU A 14 -6.77 -10.97 10.48
CA LEU A 14 -6.75 -11.05 9.02
C LEU A 14 -6.39 -12.46 8.55
N HIS A 15 -5.39 -13.11 9.16
CA HIS A 15 -5.03 -14.50 8.85
C HIS A 15 -6.23 -15.45 9.01
N GLU A 16 -6.96 -15.33 10.10
CA GLU A 16 -8.15 -16.14 10.38
C GLU A 16 -9.26 -15.89 9.34
N GLN A 17 -9.53 -14.62 9.01
CA GLN A 17 -10.54 -14.27 8.00
C GLN A 17 -10.15 -14.71 6.58
N VAL A 18 -8.86 -14.71 6.25
CA VAL A 18 -8.35 -15.23 4.98
C VAL A 18 -8.51 -16.76 4.93
N ALA A 19 -8.15 -17.47 6.00
CA ALA A 19 -8.35 -18.93 6.09
C ALA A 19 -9.83 -19.31 6.02
N GLY A 20 -10.71 -18.53 6.66
CA GLY A 20 -12.16 -18.66 6.62
C GLY A 20 -12.82 -18.20 5.32
N ARG A 21 -12.05 -17.66 4.35
CA ARG A 21 -12.54 -17.11 3.07
C ARG A 21 -13.52 -15.93 3.22
N GLU A 22 -13.47 -15.25 4.36
CA GLU A 22 -14.18 -13.99 4.59
C GLU A 22 -13.49 -12.79 3.96
N ILE A 23 -12.17 -12.86 3.82
CA ILE A 23 -11.35 -11.89 3.09
C ILE A 23 -10.52 -12.65 2.06
N ASP A 24 -10.61 -12.25 0.79
CA ASP A 24 -9.79 -12.81 -0.29
C ASP A 24 -8.85 -11.78 -0.92
N THR A 25 -9.04 -10.50 -0.62
CA THR A 25 -8.31 -9.39 -1.22
C THR A 25 -7.83 -8.42 -0.15
N VAL A 26 -6.58 -7.98 -0.27
CA VAL A 26 -6.03 -6.88 0.53
C VAL A 26 -5.54 -5.78 -0.42
N ILE A 27 -6.02 -4.57 -0.21
CA ILE A 27 -5.52 -3.37 -0.87
C ILE A 27 -4.35 -2.83 -0.03
N ALA A 28 -3.16 -2.79 -0.61
CA ALA A 28 -2.00 -2.10 -0.07
C ALA A 28 -1.88 -0.75 -0.79
N ALA A 29 -2.25 0.33 -0.10
CA ALA A 29 -2.40 1.65 -0.70
C ALA A 29 -1.39 2.65 -0.12
N MET A 30 -0.69 3.35 -1.00
CA MET A 30 0.01 4.60 -0.70
C MET A 30 -0.87 5.81 -1.04
N VAL A 31 -0.43 6.99 -0.61
CA VAL A 31 -1.05 8.27 -0.98
C VAL A 31 -0.20 8.90 -2.09
N ASP A 32 -0.80 9.26 -3.21
CA ASP A 32 -0.10 9.99 -4.28
C ASP A 32 -0.03 11.50 -4.03
N MET A 33 0.60 12.24 -4.94
CA MET A 33 0.78 13.70 -4.84
C MET A 33 -0.54 14.49 -4.83
N GLN A 34 -1.66 13.88 -5.23
CA GLN A 34 -3.00 14.51 -5.22
C GLN A 34 -3.84 14.04 -4.02
N GLY A 35 -3.29 13.24 -3.11
CA GLY A 35 -3.99 12.73 -1.94
C GLY A 35 -4.87 11.51 -2.21
N ARG A 36 -4.72 10.87 -3.38
CA ARG A 36 -5.50 9.68 -3.76
C ARG A 36 -4.83 8.42 -3.22
N LEU A 37 -5.65 7.42 -2.89
CA LEU A 37 -5.17 6.09 -2.58
C LEU A 37 -4.87 5.32 -3.87
N VAL A 38 -3.60 5.04 -4.10
CA VAL A 38 -3.10 4.25 -5.23
C VAL A 38 -2.23 3.10 -4.71
N GLY A 39 -2.04 2.04 -5.48
CA GLY A 39 -1.21 0.91 -5.07
C GLY A 39 -1.65 -0.41 -5.68
N LYS A 40 -1.71 -1.46 -4.88
CA LYS A 40 -1.99 -2.82 -5.36
C LYS A 40 -3.18 -3.45 -4.66
N ARG A 41 -3.90 -4.27 -5.43
CA ARG A 41 -4.78 -5.32 -4.91
C ARG A 41 -4.01 -6.63 -4.96
N VAL A 42 -3.86 -7.27 -3.82
CA VAL A 42 -3.20 -8.57 -3.70
C VAL A 42 -4.17 -9.59 -3.09
N THR A 43 -3.93 -10.87 -3.35
CA THR A 43 -4.71 -11.92 -2.69
C THR A 43 -4.43 -11.89 -1.19
N GLY A 44 -5.45 -12.15 -0.36
CA GLY A 44 -5.32 -12.17 1.08
C GLY A 44 -4.26 -13.16 1.54
N ARG A 45 -4.18 -14.32 0.88
CA ARG A 45 -3.14 -15.32 1.13
C ARG A 45 -1.73 -14.77 0.89
N PHE A 46 -1.49 -14.16 -0.28
CA PHE A 46 -0.18 -13.58 -0.59
C PHE A 46 0.17 -12.45 0.37
N PHE A 47 -0.83 -11.67 0.79
CA PHE A 47 -0.61 -10.60 1.75
C PHE A 47 -0.08 -11.14 3.08
N VAL A 48 -0.80 -12.10 3.67
CA VAL A 48 -0.45 -12.62 5.00
C VAL A 48 0.82 -13.48 5.00
N GLU A 49 1.13 -14.16 3.89
CA GLU A 49 2.34 -14.98 3.77
C GLU A 49 3.61 -14.17 3.46
N GLN A 50 3.48 -13.05 2.72
CA GLN A 50 4.63 -12.28 2.22
C GLN A 50 4.51 -10.77 2.45
N VAL A 51 3.52 -10.11 1.87
CA VAL A 51 3.47 -8.63 1.80
C VAL A 51 3.45 -7.97 3.18
N ALA A 52 2.78 -8.58 4.17
CA ALA A 52 2.72 -8.02 5.52
C ALA A 52 4.11 -7.89 6.18
N ARG A 53 5.06 -8.75 5.81
CA ARG A 53 6.44 -8.75 6.33
C ARG A 53 7.40 -8.03 5.39
N ASP A 54 7.33 -8.36 4.09
CA ASP A 54 8.34 -7.98 3.10
C ASP A 54 7.93 -6.71 2.32
N GLY A 55 6.69 -6.24 2.48
CA GLY A 55 6.14 -5.15 1.69
C GLY A 55 5.85 -5.54 0.24
N ALA A 56 5.64 -4.54 -0.61
CA ALA A 56 5.42 -4.73 -2.04
C ALA A 56 6.10 -3.63 -2.86
N HIS A 57 6.63 -3.97 -4.04
CA HIS A 57 7.23 -2.99 -4.93
C HIS A 57 6.18 -2.22 -5.73
N ALA A 58 6.26 -0.90 -5.79
CA ALA A 58 5.50 -0.06 -6.70
C ALA A 58 6.43 0.79 -7.54
N CYS A 59 5.94 1.36 -8.64
CA CYS A 59 6.76 2.21 -9.49
C CYS A 59 6.72 3.65 -8.96
N SER A 60 7.86 4.33 -8.87
CA SER A 60 7.95 5.75 -8.45
C SER A 60 7.13 6.69 -9.35
N TYR A 61 6.73 6.19 -10.52
CA TYR A 61 5.68 6.75 -11.36
C TYR A 61 4.43 7.22 -10.60
N LEU A 62 4.00 6.47 -9.57
CA LEU A 62 2.82 6.83 -8.76
C LEU A 62 2.99 8.13 -7.94
N LEU A 63 4.22 8.65 -7.84
CA LEU A 63 4.53 9.94 -7.20
C LEU A 63 4.82 11.05 -8.23
N ALA A 64 4.74 10.75 -9.52
CA ALA A 64 5.12 11.67 -10.60
C ALA A 64 4.05 11.81 -11.68
N CYS A 65 2.84 11.29 -11.46
CA CYS A 65 1.72 11.43 -12.39
C CYS A 65 0.62 12.36 -11.85
N ASP A 66 -0.21 12.85 -12.77
CA ASP A 66 -1.42 13.60 -12.45
C ASP A 66 -2.64 12.69 -12.20
N VAL A 67 -3.82 13.30 -12.16
CA VAL A 67 -5.08 12.59 -11.94
C VAL A 67 -5.46 11.64 -13.07
N GLU A 68 -5.04 11.93 -14.29
CA GLU A 68 -5.28 11.12 -15.49
C GLU A 68 -4.22 10.02 -15.68
N MET A 69 -3.29 9.90 -14.72
CA MET A 69 -2.13 9.01 -14.84
C MET A 69 -1.25 9.43 -16.02
N GLU A 70 -1.04 10.74 -16.20
CA GLU A 70 -0.03 11.26 -17.11
C GLU A 70 1.23 11.64 -16.31
N PRO A 71 2.41 11.09 -16.62
CA PRO A 71 3.65 11.50 -15.96
C PRO A 71 4.02 12.95 -16.30
N LEU A 72 4.18 13.79 -15.28
CA LEU A 72 4.53 15.20 -15.47
C LEU A 72 6.05 15.42 -15.39
N PRO A 73 6.60 16.44 -16.09
CA PRO A 73 8.00 16.81 -15.95
C PRO A 73 8.26 17.57 -14.63
N GLY A 74 9.54 17.68 -14.25
CA GLY A 74 9.98 18.53 -13.15
C GLY A 74 10.17 17.82 -11.80
N TYR A 75 9.89 16.51 -11.72
CA TYR A 75 10.18 15.72 -10.53
C TYR A 75 11.65 15.33 -10.47
N ARG A 76 12.27 15.56 -9.31
CA ARG A 76 13.63 15.12 -9.03
C ARG A 76 13.73 13.60 -8.86
N LEU A 77 12.66 12.97 -8.37
CA LEU A 77 12.59 11.54 -8.09
C LEU A 77 12.69 10.70 -9.38
N THR A 78 11.96 11.08 -10.43
CA THR A 78 11.84 10.25 -11.64
C THR A 78 11.42 11.08 -12.84
N SER A 79 11.78 10.61 -14.04
CA SER A 79 11.43 11.20 -15.33
C SER A 79 11.57 10.18 -16.46
N TRP A 80 11.09 10.52 -17.66
CA TRP A 80 11.37 9.76 -18.88
C TRP A 80 12.87 9.57 -19.16
N ALA A 81 13.73 10.51 -18.73
CA ALA A 81 15.17 10.43 -18.95
C ALA A 81 15.91 9.60 -17.89
N THR A 82 15.45 9.63 -16.63
CA THR A 82 16.09 8.95 -15.50
C THR A 82 15.44 7.61 -15.15
N GLY A 83 14.28 7.32 -15.74
CA GLY A 83 13.51 6.10 -15.52
C GLY A 83 12.63 6.16 -14.28
N TYR A 84 11.58 5.33 -14.28
CA TYR A 84 10.67 5.11 -13.16
C TYR A 84 11.07 3.83 -12.41
N HIS A 85 11.85 4.00 -11.35
CA HIS A 85 12.38 2.91 -10.55
C HIS A 85 11.36 2.34 -9.57
N ASP A 86 11.67 1.19 -9.00
CA ASP A 86 10.86 0.59 -7.96
C ASP A 86 11.06 1.30 -6.61
N VAL A 87 9.95 1.54 -5.94
CA VAL A 87 9.86 1.97 -4.53
C VAL A 87 9.17 0.88 -3.73
N TRP A 88 9.42 0.86 -2.43
CA TRP A 88 8.85 -0.11 -1.51
C TRP A 88 7.61 0.45 -0.82
N LEU A 89 6.51 -0.29 -0.89
CA LEU A 89 5.32 -0.05 -0.08
C LEU A 89 5.44 -0.87 1.20
N ARG A 90 5.71 -0.20 2.32
CA ARG A 90 5.78 -0.81 3.65
C ARG A 90 4.42 -0.69 4.35
N PRO A 91 3.67 -1.79 4.55
CA PRO A 91 2.36 -1.73 5.20
C PRO A 91 2.47 -1.24 6.65
N ASP A 92 1.68 -0.24 7.01
CA ASP A 92 1.42 0.08 8.41
C ASP A 92 0.23 -0.75 8.89
N LEU A 93 0.53 -1.89 9.51
CA LEU A 93 -0.46 -2.81 10.06
C LEU A 93 -1.36 -2.16 11.12
N GLY A 94 -0.94 -1.06 11.74
CA GLY A 94 -1.79 -0.27 12.62
C GLY A 94 -2.97 0.35 11.90
N THR A 95 -2.95 0.47 10.58
CA THR A 95 -4.04 1.03 9.77
C THR A 95 -4.98 -0.02 9.18
N LEU A 96 -4.61 -1.30 9.27
CA LEU A 96 -5.30 -2.43 8.64
C LEU A 96 -6.77 -2.48 9.09
N ARG A 97 -7.68 -2.62 8.13
CA ARG A 97 -9.13 -2.66 8.38
C ARG A 97 -9.90 -3.37 7.27
N ARG A 98 -11.08 -3.89 7.60
CA ARG A 98 -12.05 -4.37 6.60
C ARG A 98 -12.71 -3.18 5.89
N LEU A 99 -12.99 -3.31 4.60
CA LEU A 99 -13.78 -2.33 3.87
C LEU A 99 -15.24 -2.80 3.81
N PRO A 100 -16.19 -2.12 4.48
CA PRO A 100 -17.57 -2.60 4.58
C PRO A 100 -18.36 -2.48 3.27
N TRP A 101 -17.94 -1.59 2.36
CA TRP A 101 -18.59 -1.39 1.06
C TRP A 101 -17.97 -2.22 -0.07
N LEU A 102 -16.88 -2.96 0.20
CA LEU A 102 -16.20 -3.77 -0.81
C LEU A 102 -16.10 -5.21 -0.33
N GLU A 103 -16.75 -6.12 -1.07
CA GLU A 103 -16.88 -7.52 -0.67
C GLU A 103 -15.51 -8.16 -0.43
N LYS A 104 -15.39 -8.95 0.65
CA LYS A 104 -14.21 -9.75 1.02
C LYS A 104 -12.86 -9.01 0.95
N THR A 105 -12.88 -7.70 1.21
CA THR A 105 -11.70 -6.85 1.04
C THR A 105 -11.28 -6.17 2.33
N ALA A 106 -9.97 -6.19 2.59
CA ALA A 106 -9.33 -5.32 3.58
C ALA A 106 -8.45 -4.25 2.90
N LEU A 107 -8.16 -3.19 3.64
CA LEU A 107 -7.27 -2.09 3.26
C LEU A 107 -6.18 -1.93 4.32
N VAL A 108 -4.96 -1.72 3.87
CA VAL A 108 -3.83 -1.25 4.68
C VAL A 108 -3.18 -0.07 3.98
N LEU A 109 -2.83 0.96 4.75
CA LEU A 109 -2.04 2.08 4.24
C LEU A 109 -0.56 1.73 4.32
N CYS A 110 0.20 2.15 3.32
CA CYS A 110 1.62 1.91 3.20
C CYS A 110 2.40 3.23 3.25
N ASP A 111 3.55 3.21 3.91
CA ASP A 111 4.59 4.21 3.71
C ASP A 111 5.37 3.85 2.45
N VAL A 112 5.90 4.86 1.75
CA VAL A 112 6.76 4.64 0.58
C VAL A 112 8.22 4.79 0.99
N CYS A 113 9.04 3.80 0.66
CA CYS A 113 10.46 3.76 1.00
C CYS A 113 11.35 3.49 -0.21
N ASP A 114 12.61 3.91 -0.13
CA ASP A 114 13.65 3.51 -1.07
C ASP A 114 14.13 2.06 -0.82
N GLU A 115 15.07 1.58 -1.64
CA GLU A 115 15.65 0.23 -1.51
C GLU A 115 16.39 -0.01 -0.18
N ALA A 116 16.84 1.06 0.48
CA ALA A 116 17.49 1.00 1.79
C ALA A 116 16.49 1.08 2.95
N GLY A 117 15.19 1.20 2.66
CA GLY A 117 14.11 1.29 3.65
C GLY A 117 13.90 2.69 4.22
N ASN A 118 14.56 3.72 3.68
CA ASN A 118 14.35 5.10 4.10
C ASN A 118 13.06 5.64 3.46
N PRO A 119 12.29 6.48 4.17
CA PRO A 119 11.11 7.12 3.59
C PRO A 119 11.46 7.97 2.35
N ILE A 120 10.61 7.90 1.32
CA ILE A 120 10.72 8.79 0.15
C ILE A 120 10.20 10.18 0.55
N PRO A 121 11.00 11.25 0.47
CA PRO A 121 10.60 12.59 0.92
C PRO A 121 9.40 13.18 0.17
N GLU A 122 9.21 12.77 -1.08
CA GLU A 122 8.08 13.19 -1.92
C GLU A 122 6.78 12.49 -1.53
N SER A 123 6.82 11.39 -0.75
CA SER A 123 5.63 10.70 -0.26
C SER A 123 4.88 11.59 0.76
N PRO A 124 3.56 11.80 0.61
CA PRO A 124 2.76 12.56 1.58
C PRO A 124 2.70 11.94 2.99
N ARG A 125 2.97 10.63 3.10
CA ARG A 125 2.99 9.84 4.32
C ARG A 125 4.36 9.21 4.50
#